data_AF-A0AAV4J7N9-F1
#
_entry.id   AF-A0AAV4J7N9-F1
#
_cell.length_a   1.000
_cell.length_b   1.000
_cell.length_c   1.000
_cell.angle_alpha   90.00
_cell.angle_beta   90.00
_cell.angle_gamma   90.00
#
_symmetry.space_group_name_H-M   'P 1'
#
loop_
_entity.id
_entity.type
_entity.pdbx_description
1 polymer ?
#
loop_
_entity_poly.entity_id
_entity_poly.type
_entity_poly.pdbx_seq_one_letter_code
_entity_poly.pdbx_strand_id
1 'polypeptide(L)'
;MPPQEHTVDHQGAENTTSPTRVNPRVIEPYHGELVIAGLSGRYPESDNVTEFKDNLLNKVHMVSVDGKRWDPDYWNLPPHMATLKNLGKFDAEFFGIHSKSAETLDPQLRLLLEVAYEAVVDAGESLASMKGTRTGVYVGVTASEAEQAWMGRTNQYVLSGVPHTMFPNRLSFFFDLRGECWV
;
A
#
# COMPACT_ATOMS: atom_id res chain seq x y z
N MET A 1 5.96 19.42 72.73
CA MET A 1 6.28 20.65 71.98
C MET A 1 6.45 20.22 70.53
N PRO A 2 5.45 20.43 69.66
CA PRO A 2 5.50 19.94 68.28
C PRO A 2 6.38 20.85 67.41
N PRO A 3 7.03 20.31 66.35
CA PRO A 3 7.88 21.07 65.44
C PRO A 3 7.07 21.93 64.45
N GLN A 4 7.70 23.03 64.03
CA GLN A 4 7.13 24.11 63.23
C GLN A 4 6.77 23.67 61.80
N GLU A 5 5.56 23.99 61.36
CA GLU A 5 5.14 23.92 59.95
C GLU A 5 5.81 25.03 59.16
N HIS A 6 6.66 24.62 58.21
CA HIS A 6 7.22 25.50 57.19
C HIS A 6 6.16 25.68 56.09
N THR A 7 5.50 26.84 56.06
CA THR A 7 4.68 27.25 54.92
C THR A 7 5.60 27.53 53.74
N VAL A 8 5.50 26.71 52.69
CA VAL A 8 6.14 26.96 51.40
C VAL A 8 5.12 27.69 50.53
N ASP A 9 5.42 28.94 50.20
CA ASP A 9 4.70 29.74 49.21
C ASP A 9 4.67 29.01 47.86
N HIS A 10 3.49 28.57 47.43
CA HIS A 10 3.25 28.15 46.06
C HIS A 10 3.01 29.39 45.19
N GLN A 11 4.08 30.11 44.84
CA GLN A 11 4.08 31.04 43.72
C GLN A 11 5.05 30.53 42.65
N GLY A 12 4.51 30.03 41.53
CA GLY A 12 5.33 29.71 40.36
C GLY A 12 4.69 28.74 39.38
N ALA A 13 4.38 29.28 38.18
CA ALA A 13 4.18 28.59 36.92
C ALA A 13 2.80 27.94 36.64
N GLU A 14 1.75 28.76 36.59
CA GLU A 14 0.72 28.55 35.56
C GLU A 14 1.31 28.88 34.19
N ASN A 15 1.89 27.87 33.54
CA ASN A 15 2.20 27.94 32.12
C ASN A 15 1.70 26.66 31.44
N THR A 16 0.41 26.36 31.62
CA THR A 16 -0.31 25.38 30.83
C THR A 16 -0.66 26.04 29.50
N THR A 17 0.32 26.05 28.58
CA THR A 17 0.01 26.24 27.16
C THR A 17 -0.92 25.11 26.76
N SER A 18 -2.20 25.43 26.66
CA SER A 18 -3.21 24.54 26.12
C SER A 18 -2.72 24.07 24.75
N PRO A 19 -2.78 22.77 24.41
CA PRO A 19 -2.35 22.31 23.10
C PRO A 19 -3.13 23.10 22.06
N THR A 20 -2.42 23.91 21.26
CA THR A 20 -3.01 24.70 20.20
C THR A 20 -3.83 23.75 19.34
N ARG A 21 -5.15 23.90 19.40
CA ARG A 21 -6.08 23.13 18.57
C ARG A 21 -5.65 23.40 17.14
N VAL A 22 -5.05 22.40 16.48
CA VAL A 22 -4.69 22.48 15.07
C VAL A 22 -5.99 22.80 14.35
N ASN A 23 -6.08 24.01 13.83
CA ASN A 23 -7.26 24.50 13.13
C ASN A 23 -7.52 23.49 12.00
N PRO A 24 -8.72 22.88 11.89
CA PRO A 24 -9.00 21.97 10.79
C PRO A 24 -8.67 22.69 9.49
N ARG A 25 -7.67 22.18 8.77
CA ARG A 25 -7.20 22.79 7.52
C ARG A 25 -8.39 22.89 6.58
N VAL A 26 -8.71 24.10 6.15
CA VAL A 26 -9.64 24.32 5.06
C VAL A 26 -9.01 23.71 3.81
N ILE A 27 -9.60 22.62 3.30
CA ILE A 27 -9.23 22.02 2.03
C ILE A 27 -9.92 22.85 0.96
N GLU A 28 -9.21 23.83 0.41
CA GLU A 28 -9.63 24.55 -0.78
C GLU A 28 -9.75 23.53 -1.95
N PRO A 29 -10.86 23.53 -2.72
CA PRO A 29 -10.98 22.67 -3.89
C PRO A 29 -9.82 22.94 -4.85
N TYR A 30 -9.23 21.89 -5.41
CA TYR A 30 -8.25 22.06 -6.48
C TYR A 30 -8.98 22.49 -7.76
N HIS A 31 -8.61 23.66 -8.29
CA HIS A 31 -9.23 24.26 -9.49
C HIS A 31 -8.36 24.11 -10.75
N GLY A 32 -7.26 23.37 -10.68
CA GLY A 32 -6.41 23.10 -11.84
C GLY A 32 -6.93 21.93 -12.67
N GLU A 33 -6.30 21.71 -13.83
CA GLU A 33 -6.55 20.55 -14.67
C GLU A 33 -6.06 19.26 -13.99
N LEU A 34 -6.82 18.19 -14.15
CA LEU A 34 -6.48 16.84 -13.69
C LEU A 34 -6.21 15.96 -14.90
N VAL A 35 -5.07 15.26 -14.86
CA VAL A 35 -4.64 14.36 -15.92
C VAL A 35 -4.24 13.01 -15.35
N ILE A 36 -4.39 11.95 -16.15
CA ILE A 36 -3.76 10.66 -15.88
C ILE A 36 -2.36 10.75 -16.46
N ALA A 37 -1.37 10.96 -15.59
CA ALA A 37 0.01 11.19 -16.00
C ALA A 37 0.78 9.91 -16.32
N GLY A 38 0.46 8.78 -15.66
CA GLY A 38 1.10 7.50 -15.91
C GLY A 38 0.24 6.31 -15.48
N LEU A 39 0.54 5.13 -16.03
CA LEU A 39 -0.22 3.90 -15.82
C LEU A 39 0.71 2.67 -15.81
N SER A 40 0.52 1.79 -14.85
CA SER A 40 1.05 0.42 -14.92
C SER A 40 0.07 -0.58 -14.30
N GLY A 41 0.29 -1.86 -14.54
CA GLY A 41 -0.50 -2.93 -13.99
C GLY A 41 0.00 -4.32 -14.36
N ARG A 42 -0.53 -5.31 -13.65
CA ARG A 42 -0.45 -6.73 -13.99
C ARG A 42 -1.88 -7.22 -14.23
N TYR A 43 -2.08 -7.94 -15.32
CA TYR A 43 -3.40 -8.38 -15.75
C TYR A 43 -3.37 -9.88 -16.07
N PRO A 44 -4.54 -10.52 -16.23
CA PRO A 44 -4.59 -11.92 -16.64
C PRO A 44 -3.78 -12.14 -17.91
N GLU A 45 -2.90 -13.16 -17.89
CA GLU A 45 -2.00 -13.48 -19.00
C GLU A 45 -1.15 -12.29 -19.53
N SER A 46 -0.91 -11.26 -18.72
CA SER A 46 -0.18 -10.05 -19.13
C SER A 46 0.67 -9.47 -17.98
N ASP A 47 2.00 -9.45 -18.14
CA ASP A 47 2.92 -8.95 -17.12
C ASP A 47 3.14 -7.43 -17.18
N ASN A 48 2.50 -6.72 -18.11
CA ASN A 48 2.54 -5.26 -18.22
C ASN A 48 1.39 -4.74 -19.10
N VAL A 49 1.24 -3.41 -19.16
CA VAL A 49 0.19 -2.73 -19.94
C VAL A 49 0.34 -2.97 -21.45
N THR A 50 1.57 -3.14 -21.95
CA THR A 50 1.82 -3.41 -23.37
C THR A 50 1.31 -4.78 -23.78
N GLU A 51 1.64 -5.83 -23.02
CA GLU A 51 1.10 -7.18 -23.23
C GLU A 51 -0.42 -7.20 -23.13
N PHE A 52 -0.98 -6.47 -22.15
CA PHE A 52 -2.42 -6.39 -21.98
C PHE A 52 -3.09 -5.71 -23.18
N LYS A 53 -2.52 -4.60 -23.66
CA LYS A 53 -2.97 -3.91 -24.86
C LYS A 53 -2.93 -4.83 -26.08
N ASP A 54 -1.85 -5.58 -26.27
CA ASP A 54 -1.70 -6.48 -27.41
C ASP A 54 -2.72 -7.61 -27.35
N ASN A 55 -2.95 -8.18 -26.17
CA ASN A 55 -3.99 -9.19 -25.95
C ASN A 55 -5.39 -8.63 -26.26
N LEU A 56 -5.70 -7.40 -25.83
CA LEU A 56 -6.97 -6.74 -26.13
C LEU A 56 -7.17 -6.51 -27.63
N LEU A 57 -6.16 -5.95 -28.31
CA LEU A 57 -6.24 -5.63 -29.74
C LEU A 57 -6.37 -6.90 -30.60
N ASN A 58 -5.70 -7.98 -30.20
CA ASN A 58 -5.77 -9.27 -30.86
C ASN A 58 -6.95 -10.15 -30.39
N LYS A 59 -7.81 -9.64 -29.49
CA LYS A 59 -8.97 -10.36 -28.94
C LYS A 59 -8.61 -11.70 -28.30
N VAL A 60 -7.46 -11.75 -27.64
CA VAL A 60 -6.99 -12.93 -26.91
C VAL A 60 -7.86 -13.13 -25.67
N HIS A 61 -8.39 -14.35 -25.50
CA HIS A 61 -9.15 -14.72 -24.32
C HIS A 61 -8.20 -15.00 -23.14
N MET A 62 -8.14 -14.09 -22.17
CA MET A 62 -7.21 -14.15 -21.02
C MET A 62 -7.78 -14.88 -19.79
N VAL A 63 -8.87 -15.63 -19.96
CA VAL A 63 -9.46 -16.49 -18.92
C VAL A 63 -9.20 -17.94 -19.30
N SER A 64 -8.59 -18.70 -18.40
CA SER A 64 -8.09 -20.05 -18.65
C SER A 64 -8.60 -21.05 -17.60
N VAL A 65 -8.48 -22.34 -17.92
CA VAL A 65 -8.56 -23.43 -16.94
C VAL A 65 -7.15 -23.96 -16.77
N ASP A 66 -6.40 -23.42 -15.80
CA ASP A 66 -4.96 -23.67 -15.67
C ASP A 66 -4.53 -24.34 -14.35
N GLY A 67 -5.46 -24.47 -13.39
CA GLY A 67 -5.17 -25.06 -12.09
C GLY A 67 -4.15 -24.28 -11.24
N LYS A 68 -3.80 -23.04 -11.62
CA LYS A 68 -2.74 -22.26 -10.93
C LYS A 68 -3.11 -21.86 -9.50
N ARG A 69 -4.41 -21.83 -9.16
CA ARG A 69 -4.91 -21.41 -7.83
C ARG A 69 -5.45 -22.57 -7.01
N TRP A 70 -6.26 -23.40 -7.64
CA TRP A 70 -6.86 -24.60 -7.08
C TRP A 70 -7.05 -25.63 -8.19
N ASP A 71 -7.22 -26.88 -7.80
CA ASP A 71 -7.55 -27.96 -8.74
C ASP A 71 -8.87 -27.64 -9.48
N PRO A 72 -8.93 -27.66 -10.82
CA PRO A 72 -10.16 -27.35 -11.57
C PRO A 72 -11.41 -28.14 -11.13
N ASP A 73 -11.25 -29.34 -10.57
CA ASP A 73 -12.36 -30.17 -10.07
C ASP A 73 -12.76 -29.84 -8.61
N TYR A 74 -12.11 -28.85 -8.00
CA TYR A 74 -12.34 -28.44 -6.62
C TYR A 74 -13.74 -27.84 -6.44
N TRP A 75 -14.54 -28.48 -5.57
CA TRP A 75 -15.84 -28.00 -5.10
C TRP A 75 -16.86 -27.70 -6.22
N ASN A 76 -16.69 -28.27 -7.42
CA ASN A 76 -17.54 -28.00 -8.58
C ASN A 76 -17.72 -26.50 -8.88
N LEU A 77 -16.67 -25.70 -8.61
CA LEU A 77 -16.62 -24.29 -8.96
C LEU A 77 -16.46 -24.13 -10.47
N PRO A 78 -16.86 -22.98 -11.05
CA PRO A 78 -16.53 -22.68 -12.44
C PRO A 78 -15.01 -22.78 -12.66
N PRO A 79 -14.52 -23.63 -13.59
CA PRO A 79 -13.10 -23.90 -13.73
C PRO A 79 -12.33 -22.77 -14.43
N HIS A 80 -13.05 -21.83 -15.04
CA HIS A 80 -12.51 -20.72 -15.80
C HIS A 80 -12.18 -19.55 -14.87
N MET A 81 -10.92 -19.10 -14.89
CA MET A 81 -10.46 -17.99 -14.08
C MET A 81 -9.44 -17.13 -14.81
N ALA A 82 -9.48 -15.84 -14.51
CA ALA A 82 -8.46 -14.88 -14.87
C ALA A 82 -7.31 -14.96 -13.85
N THR A 83 -6.14 -15.44 -14.26
CA THR A 83 -4.98 -15.57 -13.37
C THR A 83 -3.82 -14.70 -13.86
N LEU A 84 -3.14 -14.04 -12.92
CA LEU A 84 -1.85 -13.40 -13.23
C LEU A 84 -0.81 -14.47 -13.56
N LYS A 85 0.09 -14.17 -14.50
CA LYS A 85 1.20 -15.07 -14.89
C LYS A 85 2.11 -15.41 -13.72
N ASN A 86 2.37 -14.45 -12.83
CA ASN A 86 3.26 -14.63 -11.69
C ASN A 86 2.79 -13.87 -10.45
N LEU A 87 2.88 -14.51 -9.29
CA LEU A 87 2.69 -13.89 -7.96
C LEU A 87 3.92 -13.99 -7.04
N GLY A 88 4.90 -14.80 -7.41
CA GLY A 88 6.05 -15.14 -6.55
C GLY A 88 7.22 -14.17 -6.67
N LYS A 89 7.32 -13.43 -7.78
CA LYS A 89 8.41 -12.49 -8.05
C LYS A 89 8.21 -11.19 -7.28
N PHE A 90 9.30 -10.68 -6.70
CA PHE A 90 9.36 -9.36 -6.06
C PHE A 90 10.81 -8.92 -5.84
N ASP A 91 11.17 -7.71 -6.26
CA ASP A 91 12.51 -7.14 -6.00
C ASP A 91 12.62 -6.52 -4.60
N ALA A 92 12.77 -7.38 -3.59
CA ALA A 92 12.79 -6.94 -2.19
C ALA A 92 13.93 -5.97 -1.86
N GLU A 93 15.09 -6.11 -2.52
CA GLU A 93 16.26 -5.28 -2.26
C GLU A 93 16.02 -3.84 -2.72
N PHE A 94 15.46 -3.66 -3.92
CA PHE A 94 15.09 -2.35 -4.44
C PHE A 94 14.14 -1.58 -3.51
N PHE A 95 13.15 -2.27 -2.94
CA PHE A 95 12.20 -1.66 -2.00
C PHE A 95 12.73 -1.53 -0.56
N GLY A 96 14.00 -1.90 -0.30
CA GLY A 96 14.59 -1.85 1.03
C GLY A 96 13.93 -2.80 2.03
N ILE A 97 13.37 -3.92 1.56
CA ILE A 97 12.64 -4.89 2.37
C ILE A 97 13.53 -6.10 2.62
N HIS A 98 13.76 -6.41 3.90
CA HIS A 98 14.51 -7.60 4.30
C HIS A 98 13.83 -8.88 3.81
N SER A 99 14.60 -9.86 3.32
CA SER A 99 14.10 -11.11 2.70
C SER A 99 13.04 -11.84 3.54
N LYS A 100 13.27 -12.03 4.84
CA LYS A 100 12.28 -12.65 5.75
C LYS A 100 10.98 -11.87 5.87
N SER A 101 11.02 -10.55 5.70
CA SER A 101 9.82 -9.72 5.70
C SER A 101 9.10 -9.85 4.36
N ALA A 102 9.84 -9.86 3.25
CA ALA A 102 9.30 -10.02 1.90
C ALA A 102 8.49 -11.32 1.73
N GLU A 103 8.94 -12.42 2.34
CA GLU A 103 8.21 -13.70 2.34
C GLU A 103 6.82 -13.64 2.99
N THR A 104 6.61 -12.70 3.90
CA THR A 104 5.32 -12.52 4.60
C THR A 104 4.40 -11.51 3.97
N LEU A 105 4.88 -10.72 3.01
CA LEU A 105 4.08 -9.70 2.35
C LEU A 105 2.97 -10.36 1.53
N ASP A 106 1.77 -9.79 1.61
CA ASP A 106 0.69 -10.11 0.69
C ASP A 106 1.23 -9.98 -0.76
N PRO A 107 1.06 -11.00 -1.62
CA PRO A 107 1.43 -10.90 -3.04
C PRO A 107 0.85 -9.66 -3.72
N GLN A 108 -0.35 -9.21 -3.34
CA GLN A 108 -0.96 -7.99 -3.85
C GLN A 108 -0.12 -6.76 -3.51
N LEU A 109 0.40 -6.67 -2.28
CA LEU A 109 1.24 -5.56 -1.84
C LEU A 109 2.59 -5.54 -2.57
N ARG A 110 3.18 -6.72 -2.80
CA ARG A 110 4.44 -6.85 -3.56
C ARG A 110 4.28 -6.33 -4.99
N LEU A 111 3.24 -6.78 -5.68
CA LEU A 111 2.93 -6.30 -7.02
C LEU A 111 2.56 -4.82 -7.02
N LEU A 112 1.80 -4.35 -6.03
CA LEU A 112 1.40 -2.95 -5.90
C LEU A 112 2.61 -2.01 -5.81
N LEU A 113 3.64 -2.38 -5.05
CA LEU A 113 4.88 -1.61 -4.94
C LEU A 113 5.58 -1.46 -6.30
N GLU A 114 5.69 -2.55 -7.06
CA GLU A 114 6.30 -2.55 -8.40
C GLU A 114 5.48 -1.71 -9.40
N VAL A 115 4.18 -1.96 -9.51
CA VAL A 115 3.35 -1.24 -10.49
C VAL A 115 3.20 0.24 -10.15
N ALA A 116 3.21 0.62 -8.87
CA ALA A 116 3.21 2.03 -8.48
C ALA A 116 4.51 2.72 -8.90
N TYR A 117 5.66 2.04 -8.74
CA TYR A 117 6.94 2.58 -9.20
C TYR A 117 6.97 2.73 -10.72
N GLU A 118 6.53 1.72 -11.45
CA GLU A 118 6.43 1.75 -12.92
C GLU A 118 5.50 2.88 -13.39
N ALA A 119 4.36 3.09 -12.74
CA ALA A 119 3.43 4.16 -13.09
C ALA A 119 4.03 5.57 -12.85
N VAL A 120 4.83 5.74 -11.80
CA VAL A 120 5.56 6.99 -11.56
C VAL A 120 6.60 7.23 -12.65
N VAL A 121 7.34 6.20 -13.06
CA VAL A 121 8.34 6.32 -14.13
C VAL A 121 7.67 6.55 -15.49
N ASP A 122 6.53 5.91 -15.77
CA ASP A 122 5.71 6.13 -16.97
C ASP A 122 5.23 7.58 -17.06
N ALA A 123 4.91 8.20 -15.92
CA ALA A 123 4.60 9.63 -15.84
C ALA A 123 5.80 10.57 -16.09
N GLY A 124 7.00 10.03 -16.29
CA GLY A 124 8.24 10.80 -16.42
C GLY A 124 8.78 11.34 -15.09
N GLU A 125 8.23 10.87 -13.97
CA GLU A 125 8.63 11.27 -12.62
C GLU A 125 9.67 10.31 -12.04
N SER A 126 10.32 10.72 -10.95
CA SER A 126 11.35 9.94 -10.27
C SER A 126 11.06 9.82 -8.78
N LEU A 127 11.67 8.85 -8.09
CA LEU A 127 11.59 8.77 -6.62
C LEU A 127 12.02 10.08 -5.95
N ALA A 128 13.03 10.76 -6.52
CA ALA A 128 13.55 11.99 -5.98
C ALA A 128 12.56 13.17 -6.11
N SER A 129 11.80 13.24 -7.20
CA SER A 129 10.79 14.30 -7.39
C SER A 129 9.56 14.09 -6.52
N MET A 130 9.20 12.83 -6.24
CA MET A 130 8.07 12.49 -5.37
C MET A 130 8.36 12.71 -3.88
N LYS A 131 9.64 12.62 -3.49
CA LYS A 131 10.08 12.62 -2.09
C LYS A 131 9.62 13.87 -1.33
N GLY A 132 8.88 13.66 -0.25
CA GLY A 132 8.43 14.69 0.68
C GLY A 132 7.28 15.55 0.18
N THR A 133 6.72 15.26 -1.00
CA THR A 133 5.59 15.97 -1.58
C THR A 133 4.29 15.69 -0.83
N ARG A 134 3.28 16.54 -1.05
CA ARG A 134 1.92 16.34 -0.51
C ARG A 134 1.07 15.41 -1.38
N THR A 135 1.69 14.45 -2.05
CA THR A 135 0.98 13.45 -2.86
C THR A 135 0.19 12.51 -1.96
N GLY A 136 -1.08 12.29 -2.28
CA GLY A 136 -1.92 11.32 -1.58
C GLY A 136 -1.89 9.94 -2.23
N VAL A 137 -2.16 8.90 -1.44
CA VAL A 137 -2.24 7.51 -1.88
C VAL A 137 -3.62 6.96 -1.51
N TYR A 138 -4.31 6.43 -2.51
CA TYR A 138 -5.64 5.85 -2.38
C TYR A 138 -5.63 4.46 -3.01
N VAL A 139 -5.89 3.42 -2.23
CA VAL A 139 -5.81 2.03 -2.70
C VAL A 139 -7.12 1.29 -2.45
N GLY A 140 -7.83 0.97 -3.52
CA GLY A 140 -9.00 0.09 -3.43
C GLY A 140 -8.58 -1.36 -3.24
N VAL A 141 -8.91 -1.95 -2.09
CA VAL A 141 -8.70 -3.38 -1.78
C VAL A 141 -9.90 -3.92 -1.01
N THR A 142 -10.34 -5.15 -1.34
CA THR A 142 -11.51 -5.77 -0.73
C THR A 142 -11.15 -7.03 0.06
N ALA A 143 -10.35 -7.91 -0.53
CA ALA A 143 -9.94 -9.17 0.09
C ALA A 143 -8.46 -9.17 0.44
N SER A 144 -8.12 -9.62 1.66
CA SER A 144 -6.78 -10.08 2.02
C SER A 144 -6.87 -11.54 2.45
N GLU A 145 -6.82 -12.44 1.47
CA GLU A 145 -6.75 -13.88 1.73
C GLU A 145 -5.42 -14.27 2.37
N ALA A 146 -4.36 -13.50 2.10
CA ALA A 146 -3.07 -13.64 2.76
C ALA A 146 -3.18 -13.42 4.28
N GLU A 147 -3.99 -12.46 4.73
CA GLU A 147 -4.26 -12.23 6.16
C GLU A 147 -4.84 -13.48 6.81
N GLN A 148 -5.83 -14.08 6.14
CA GLN A 148 -6.46 -15.30 6.61
C GLN A 148 -5.47 -16.48 6.64
N ALA A 149 -4.61 -16.59 5.63
CA ALA A 149 -3.60 -17.65 5.56
C ALA A 149 -2.55 -17.56 6.67
N TRP A 150 -2.29 -16.37 7.20
CA TRP A 150 -1.38 -16.14 8.32
C TRP A 150 -2.05 -16.22 9.70
N MET A 151 -3.39 -16.26 9.79
CA MET A 151 -4.08 -16.41 11.08
C MET A 151 -3.63 -17.69 11.80
N GLY A 152 -3.28 -17.54 13.09
CA GLY A 152 -2.79 -18.64 13.92
C GLY A 152 -1.32 -19.03 13.70
N ARG A 153 -0.59 -18.37 12.78
CA ARG A 153 0.85 -18.55 12.58
C ARG A 153 1.62 -17.42 13.25
N THR A 154 2.75 -17.74 13.90
CA THR A 154 3.60 -16.74 14.55
C THR A 154 4.69 -16.26 13.59
N ASN A 155 4.55 -15.03 13.09
CA ASN A 155 5.64 -14.34 12.40
C ASN A 155 5.52 -12.82 12.65
N GLN A 156 6.62 -12.22 13.11
CA GLN A 156 6.67 -10.80 13.50
C GLN A 156 6.43 -9.81 12.36
N TYR A 157 6.59 -10.23 11.10
CA TYR A 157 6.47 -9.34 9.94
C TYR A 157 5.05 -9.24 9.38
N VAL A 158 4.15 -10.15 9.75
CA VAL A 158 2.77 -10.24 9.20
C VAL A 158 2.02 -8.93 9.36
N LEU A 159 2.03 -8.34 10.56
CA LEU A 159 1.31 -7.09 10.85
C LEU A 159 1.78 -5.92 9.96
N SER A 160 3.06 -5.94 9.58
CA SER A 160 3.63 -4.89 8.74
C SER A 160 3.37 -5.11 7.24
N GLY A 161 2.90 -6.28 6.83
CA GLY A 161 2.95 -6.71 5.43
C GLY A 161 1.64 -7.19 4.81
N VAL A 162 0.58 -7.33 5.62
CA VAL A 162 -0.62 -8.06 5.23
C VAL A 162 -1.93 -7.30 5.44
N PRO A 163 -2.14 -6.54 6.54
CA PRO A 163 -3.37 -5.78 6.72
C PRO A 163 -3.58 -4.76 5.59
N HIS A 164 -4.84 -4.50 5.20
CA HIS A 164 -5.17 -3.56 4.13
C HIS A 164 -4.59 -2.17 4.32
N THR A 165 -4.51 -1.71 5.57
CA THR A 165 -3.90 -0.40 5.91
C THR A 165 -2.45 -0.30 5.47
N MET A 166 -1.74 -1.42 5.32
CA MET A 166 -0.35 -1.44 4.87
C MET A 166 -0.21 -1.15 3.38
N PHE A 167 -1.25 -1.30 2.57
CA PHE A 167 -1.17 -1.10 1.13
C PHE A 167 -0.83 0.36 0.78
N PRO A 168 -1.63 1.36 1.19
CA PRO A 168 -1.31 2.75 0.93
C PRO A 168 -0.16 3.24 1.85
N ASN A 169 -0.01 2.71 3.06
CA ASN A 169 1.04 3.12 4.00
C ASN A 169 2.44 2.73 3.51
N ARG A 170 2.62 1.52 2.95
CA ARG A 170 3.92 1.10 2.42
C ARG A 170 4.31 1.85 1.15
N LEU A 171 3.35 2.16 0.29
CA LEU A 171 3.58 3.08 -0.83
C LEU A 171 4.03 4.44 -0.33
N SER A 172 3.26 5.05 0.57
CA SER A 172 3.59 6.36 1.14
C SER A 172 4.97 6.36 1.81
N PHE A 173 5.32 5.28 2.52
CA PHE A 173 6.63 5.12 3.16
C PHE A 173 7.76 5.01 2.13
N PHE A 174 7.62 4.17 1.10
CA PHE A 174 8.67 3.94 0.11
C PHE A 174 8.96 5.19 -0.73
N PHE A 175 7.91 5.91 -1.15
CA PHE A 175 8.03 7.14 -1.94
C PHE A 175 8.22 8.42 -1.08
N ASP A 176 8.16 8.32 0.26
CA ASP A 176 8.17 9.45 1.22
C ASP A 176 7.07 10.49 0.91
N LEU A 177 5.84 10.02 0.70
CA LEU A 177 4.68 10.86 0.41
C LEU A 177 4.02 11.32 1.71
N ARG A 178 3.62 12.60 1.76
CA ARG A 178 3.09 13.24 2.98
C ARG A 178 1.68 13.80 2.79
N GLY A 179 0.98 13.35 1.77
CA GLY A 179 -0.44 13.62 1.58
C GLY A 179 -1.33 12.67 2.36
N GLU A 180 -2.58 12.63 1.94
CA GLU A 180 -3.60 11.74 2.48
C GLU A 180 -3.31 10.27 2.14
N CYS A 181 -3.61 9.35 3.05
CA CYS A 181 -3.34 7.93 2.88
C CYS A 181 -4.57 7.11 3.25
N TRP A 182 -5.21 6.51 2.25
CA TRP A 182 -6.53 5.87 2.40
C TRP A 182 -6.57 4.49 1.73
N VAL A 183 -7.31 3.59 2.40
CA VAL A 183 -7.81 2.32 1.88
C VAL A 183 -9.24 2.53 1.42
#